data_AF-A0AAE2DUS3-F1
#
_entry.id   AF-A0AAE2DUS3-F1
#
_cell.length_a   1.000
_cell.length_b   1.000
_cell.length_c   1.000
_cell.angle_alpha   90.00
_cell.angle_beta   90.00
_cell.angle_gamma   90.00
#
_symmetry.space_group_name_H-M   'P 1'
#
loop_
_entity.id
_entity.type
_entity.pdbx_description
1 polymer ?
#
loop_
_entity_poly.entity_id
_entity_poly.type
_entity_poly.pdbx_seq_one_letter_code
_entity_poly.pdbx_strand_id
1 'polypeptide(L)'
;MSWLGRMKNVFKTTPEEQIIGYSVVELKSIFGITVTEAVAGHRNYPVYSALTPAGIQAYYSSFVIDKAEVADLESLIKERFTPINERVFNGLVVTRFQHRLSGEQLIFSISYKEFNSATIRLVTNSSELLSLLSETKIAAPPPWLVFDGYEASWWGGDMQGAQGFYNDNYFFPFFSSLSPAERTAYYARYSASEEWIRSLELTLDLE
;
A
#
# COMPACT_ATOMS: atom_id res chain seq x y z
N MET A 1 -7.00 -14.86 -14.09
CA MET A 1 -6.33 -15.99 -13.41
C MET A 1 -6.12 -15.64 -11.95
N SER A 2 -6.47 -16.58 -11.06
CA SER A 2 -6.71 -16.35 -9.63
C SER A 2 -5.45 -16.03 -8.81
N TRP A 3 -5.47 -14.89 -8.13
CA TRP A 3 -4.45 -14.40 -7.17
C TRP A 3 -4.18 -15.35 -5.98
N LEU A 4 -5.07 -16.32 -5.73
CA LEU A 4 -4.88 -17.37 -4.73
C LEU A 4 -3.64 -18.26 -5.02
N GLY A 5 -3.15 -18.27 -6.26
CA GLY A 5 -1.96 -19.04 -6.64
C GLY A 5 -0.63 -18.42 -6.19
N ARG A 6 -0.53 -17.09 -6.09
CA ARG A 6 0.73 -16.42 -5.69
C ARG A 6 1.00 -16.51 -4.19
N MET A 7 -0.03 -16.63 -3.35
CA MET A 7 0.15 -16.86 -1.91
C MET A 7 0.51 -18.31 -1.56
N LYS A 8 0.30 -19.28 -2.46
CA LYS A 8 0.66 -20.69 -2.20
C LYS A 8 2.17 -20.95 -2.19
N ASN A 9 2.99 -20.05 -2.73
CA ASN A 9 4.44 -20.20 -2.74
C ASN A 9 5.17 -19.44 -1.62
N VAL A 10 4.44 -18.73 -0.75
CA VAL A 10 5.01 -18.02 0.41
C VAL A 10 5.35 -18.99 1.55
N PHE A 11 4.83 -20.22 1.55
CA PHE A 11 5.04 -21.17 2.65
C PHE A 11 5.86 -22.40 2.24
N LYS A 12 6.93 -22.22 1.46
CA LYS A 12 8.01 -23.21 1.38
C LYS A 12 9.17 -22.73 2.25
N THR A 13 9.39 -23.50 3.31
CA THR A 13 10.48 -23.43 4.29
C THR A 13 11.83 -23.11 3.63
N THR A 14 12.21 -21.83 3.68
CA THR A 14 13.53 -21.30 3.36
C THR A 14 13.89 -20.29 4.45
N PRO A 15 15.16 -20.13 4.87
CA PRO A 15 15.50 -19.35 6.05
C PRO A 15 15.22 -17.84 5.85
N GLU A 16 14.52 -17.27 6.83
CA GLU A 16 14.29 -15.84 7.12
C GLU A 16 13.53 -15.00 6.07
N GLU A 17 12.28 -15.39 5.76
CA GLU A 17 11.33 -14.44 5.20
C GLU A 17 11.01 -13.34 6.23
N GLN A 18 11.46 -12.11 5.95
CA GLN A 18 11.26 -10.94 6.79
C GLN A 18 10.21 -10.01 6.16
N ILE A 19 9.22 -9.59 6.95
CA ILE A 19 8.23 -8.59 6.55
C ILE A 19 8.67 -7.25 7.12
N ILE A 20 9.08 -6.32 6.25
CA ILE A 20 9.62 -4.99 6.63
C ILE A 20 10.76 -5.09 7.66
N GLY A 21 11.65 -6.08 7.52
CA GLY A 21 12.81 -6.25 8.42
C GLY A 21 12.49 -6.88 9.78
N TYR A 22 11.34 -7.56 9.89
CA TYR A 22 10.97 -8.38 11.04
C TYR A 22 10.71 -9.81 10.59
N SER A 23 11.30 -10.77 11.30
CA SER A 23 10.97 -12.19 11.13
C SER A 23 9.53 -12.48 11.55
N VAL A 24 8.95 -13.57 11.04
CA VAL A 24 7.63 -14.06 11.46
C VAL A 24 7.56 -14.26 12.99
N VAL A 25 8.64 -14.70 13.63
CA VAL A 25 8.70 -14.90 15.09
C VAL A 25 8.61 -13.57 15.84
N GLU A 26 9.35 -12.54 15.41
CA GLU A 26 9.26 -11.21 16.01
C GLU A 26 7.86 -10.62 15.83
N LEU A 27 7.26 -10.76 14.65
CA LEU A 27 5.91 -10.24 14.38
C LEU A 27 4.86 -10.91 15.28
N LYS A 28 4.94 -12.22 15.48
CA LYS A 28 4.09 -12.93 16.44
C LYS A 28 4.26 -12.40 17.86
N SER A 29 5.50 -12.11 18.27
CA SER A 29 5.78 -11.53 19.58
C SER A 29 5.25 -10.10 19.73
N ILE A 30 5.20 -9.31 18.66
CA ILE A 30 4.76 -7.91 18.68
C ILE A 30 3.23 -7.81 18.65
N PHE A 31 2.58 -8.54 17.74
CA PHE A 31 1.15 -8.41 17.47
C PHE A 31 0.28 -9.40 18.25
N GLY A 32 0.89 -10.37 18.95
CA GLY A 32 0.18 -11.33 19.78
C GLY A 32 -0.65 -12.35 19.00
N ILE A 33 -1.53 -13.04 19.73
CA ILE A 33 -2.35 -14.17 19.25
C ILE A 33 -3.86 -13.84 19.31
N THR A 34 -4.25 -12.74 19.96
CA THR A 34 -5.66 -12.35 20.13
C THR A 34 -6.17 -11.53 18.96
N VAL A 35 -7.35 -11.92 18.46
CA VAL A 35 -7.98 -11.41 17.25
C VAL A 35 -8.64 -10.06 17.50
N THR A 36 -8.28 -9.05 16.69
CA THR A 36 -9.15 -7.90 16.45
C THR A 36 -9.96 -8.20 15.18
N GLU A 37 -11.28 -8.01 15.23
CA GLU A 37 -12.19 -8.30 14.12
C GLU A 37 -11.76 -7.64 12.80
N ALA A 38 -12.18 -8.27 11.69
CA ALA A 38 -11.90 -7.80 10.34
C ALA A 38 -12.39 -6.36 10.13
N VAL A 39 -11.50 -5.49 9.67
CA VAL A 39 -11.88 -4.14 9.25
C VAL A 39 -12.62 -4.26 7.93
N ALA A 40 -13.94 -4.07 7.98
CA ALA A 40 -14.75 -3.87 6.79
C ALA A 40 -14.53 -2.45 6.25
N GLY A 41 -13.42 -2.26 5.52
CA GLY A 41 -13.18 -1.03 4.77
C GLY A 41 -14.03 -1.01 3.50
N HIS A 42 -14.76 0.08 3.28
CA HIS A 42 -15.62 0.29 2.10
C HIS A 42 -14.84 0.74 0.84
N ARG A 43 -13.50 0.88 0.94
CA ARG A 43 -12.61 1.24 -0.18
C ARG A 43 -11.57 0.16 -0.41
N ASN A 44 -11.19 -0.01 -1.67
CA ASN A 44 -10.23 -1.02 -2.10
C ASN A 44 -8.76 -0.54 -2.06
N TYR A 45 -8.49 0.69 -1.60
CA TYR A 45 -7.12 1.23 -1.51
C TYR A 45 -6.93 2.14 -0.27
N PRO A 46 -5.84 2.00 0.51
CA PRO A 46 -4.82 0.96 0.39
C PRO A 46 -5.35 -0.47 0.54
N VAL A 47 -4.72 -1.42 -0.13
CA VAL A 47 -5.09 -2.85 -0.01
C VAL A 47 -4.44 -3.43 1.24
N TYR A 48 -5.23 -4.13 2.05
CA TYR A 48 -4.76 -4.78 3.27
C TYR A 48 -4.80 -6.31 3.12
N SER A 49 -3.68 -6.96 3.44
CA SER A 49 -3.58 -8.42 3.52
C SER A 49 -3.52 -8.85 4.98
N ALA A 50 -4.45 -9.69 5.40
CA ALA A 50 -4.40 -10.30 6.73
C ALA A 50 -3.18 -11.24 6.82
N LEU A 51 -2.37 -11.08 7.87
CA LEU A 51 -1.25 -11.98 8.18
C LEU A 51 -1.66 -13.16 9.07
N THR A 52 -2.97 -13.30 9.34
CA THR A 52 -3.53 -14.39 10.14
C THR A 52 -3.20 -15.79 9.59
N PRO A 53 -3.06 -16.04 8.26
CA PRO A 53 -2.60 -17.35 7.76
C PRO A 53 -1.17 -17.71 8.20
N ALA A 54 -0.33 -16.71 8.46
CA ALA A 54 1.01 -16.90 9.04
C ALA A 54 1.00 -16.99 10.58
N GLY A 55 -0.19 -16.87 11.21
CA GLY A 55 -0.37 -16.82 12.66
C GLY A 55 0.00 -15.48 13.29
N ILE A 56 0.03 -14.39 12.52
CA ILE A 56 0.29 -13.03 13.00
C ILE A 56 -1.04 -12.27 13.01
N GLN A 57 -1.44 -11.73 14.17
CA GLN A 57 -2.67 -10.95 14.31
C GLN A 57 -2.49 -9.50 13.86
N ALA A 58 -2.18 -9.31 12.58
CA ALA A 58 -1.99 -7.99 11.99
C ALA A 58 -2.34 -8.00 10.51
N TYR A 59 -2.45 -6.81 9.96
CA TYR A 59 -2.60 -6.55 8.53
C TYR A 59 -1.31 -5.97 7.99
N TYR A 60 -0.93 -6.41 6.80
CA TYR A 60 0.12 -5.82 6.00
C TYR A 60 -0.47 -4.98 4.88
N SER A 61 0.15 -3.83 4.60
CA SER A 61 -0.12 -3.06 3.39
C SER A 61 1.17 -2.55 2.77
N SER A 62 1.17 -2.49 1.45
CA SER A 62 2.19 -1.87 0.60
C SER A 62 1.44 -1.04 -0.42
N PHE A 63 1.62 0.28 -0.38
CA PHE A 63 0.91 1.20 -1.25
C PHE A 63 1.78 2.41 -1.57
N VAL A 64 1.45 3.09 -2.66
CA VAL A 64 2.15 4.27 -3.14
C VAL A 64 1.29 5.52 -2.97
N ILE A 65 1.93 6.62 -2.59
CA ILE A 65 1.30 7.93 -2.40
C ILE A 65 2.15 9.03 -3.03
N ASP A 66 1.55 10.19 -3.27
CA ASP A 66 2.30 11.37 -3.68
C ASP A 66 3.29 11.79 -2.58
N LYS A 67 4.49 12.20 -2.97
CA LYS A 67 5.52 12.70 -2.03
C LYS A 67 4.99 13.88 -1.22
N ALA A 68 4.13 14.70 -1.81
CA ALA A 68 3.51 15.84 -1.14
C ALA A 68 2.56 15.45 0.00
N GLU A 69 1.95 14.26 -0.06
CA GLU A 69 0.98 13.77 0.94
C GLU A 69 1.63 12.99 2.09
N VAL A 70 2.94 12.72 2.01
CA VAL A 70 3.64 11.93 3.04
C VAL A 70 3.59 12.61 4.41
N ALA A 71 3.77 13.93 4.46
CA ALA A 71 3.79 14.67 5.72
C ALA A 71 2.45 14.57 6.45
N ASP A 72 1.33 14.60 5.71
CA ASP A 72 -0.01 14.47 6.26
C ASP A 72 -0.24 13.06 6.83
N LEU A 73 0.19 12.02 6.10
CA LEU A 73 0.14 10.63 6.59
C LEU A 73 0.99 10.44 7.86
N GLU A 74 2.20 10.98 7.89
CA GLU A 74 3.05 10.92 9.06
C GLU A 74 2.44 11.65 10.26
N SER A 75 1.82 12.83 10.04
CA SER A 75 1.13 13.58 11.08
C SER A 75 -0.02 12.76 11.67
N LEU A 76 -0.86 12.18 10.80
CA LEU A 76 -1.98 11.32 11.16
C LEU A 76 -1.55 10.12 12.02
N ILE A 77 -0.40 9.52 11.69
CA ILE A 77 0.19 8.45 12.53
C ILE A 77 0.65 9.01 13.87
N LYS A 78 1.42 10.11 13.88
CA LYS A 78 2.03 10.71 15.09
C LYS A 78 0.99 11.26 16.09
N GLU A 79 -0.21 11.60 15.63
CA GLU A 79 -1.33 11.98 16.49
C GLU A 79 -1.73 10.83 17.44
N ARG A 80 -1.79 9.60 16.94
CA ARG A 80 -2.33 8.45 17.68
C ARG A 80 -1.27 7.49 18.20
N PHE A 81 -0.09 7.49 17.57
CA PHE A 81 0.99 6.56 17.85
C PHE A 81 2.25 7.28 18.33
N THR A 82 2.99 6.62 19.23
CA THR A 82 4.29 7.09 19.73
C THR A 82 5.39 6.13 19.26
N PRO A 83 6.52 6.62 18.72
CA PRO A 83 7.62 5.76 18.30
C PRO A 83 8.24 5.05 19.50
N ILE A 84 8.51 3.76 19.35
CA ILE A 84 9.15 2.91 20.36
C ILE A 84 10.62 2.69 20.01
N ASN A 85 10.88 2.27 18.77
CA ASN A 85 12.23 2.02 18.28
C ASN A 85 12.31 2.12 16.76
N GLU A 86 13.54 2.20 16.28
CA GLU A 86 13.87 2.24 14.87
C GLU A 86 14.92 1.17 14.57
N ARG A 87 14.86 0.64 13.35
CA ARG A 87 15.88 -0.23 12.79
C ARG A 87 16.10 0.10 11.32
N VAL A 88 17.24 -0.31 10.79
CA VAL A 88 17.53 -0.19 9.35
C VAL A 88 17.37 -1.54 8.70
N PHE A 89 16.59 -1.60 7.62
CA PHE A 89 16.42 -2.78 6.80
C PHE A 89 16.49 -2.38 5.32
N ASN A 90 17.36 -3.02 4.54
CA ASN A 90 17.61 -2.67 3.12
C ASN A 90 17.88 -1.16 2.90
N GLY A 91 18.57 -0.54 3.85
CA GLY A 91 18.87 0.90 3.82
C GLY A 91 17.63 1.79 3.90
N LEU A 92 16.55 1.30 4.51
CA LEU A 92 15.35 2.05 4.87
C LEU A 92 15.21 2.06 6.39
N VAL A 93 14.77 3.20 6.93
CA VAL A 93 14.37 3.27 8.33
C VAL A 93 13.01 2.60 8.47
N VAL A 94 12.92 1.69 9.43
CA VAL A 94 11.68 1.03 9.85
C VAL A 94 11.45 1.41 11.29
N THR A 95 10.35 2.11 11.54
CA THR A 95 9.99 2.59 12.87
C THR A 95 8.81 1.78 13.40
N ARG A 96 8.97 1.26 14.61
CA ARG A 96 7.87 0.66 15.37
C ARG A 96 7.24 1.72 16.24
N PHE A 97 5.92 1.78 16.23
CA PHE A 97 5.11 2.63 17.06
C PHE A 97 4.12 1.83 17.90
N GLN A 98 3.68 2.43 19.00
CA GLN A 98 2.57 1.95 19.82
C GLN A 98 1.49 3.01 19.92
N HIS A 99 0.24 2.58 19.81
CA HIS A 99 -0.92 3.42 20.00
C HIS A 99 -0.99 3.92 21.45
N ARG A 100 -1.25 5.22 21.62
CA ARG A 100 -1.13 5.93 22.91
C ARG A 100 -2.07 5.40 24.00
N LEU A 101 -3.22 4.83 23.63
CA LEU A 101 -4.27 4.43 24.56
C LEU A 101 -4.53 2.92 24.59
N SER A 102 -4.61 2.29 23.41
CA SER A 102 -4.98 0.87 23.26
C SER A 102 -3.80 -0.09 23.34
N GLY A 103 -2.57 0.41 23.19
CA GLY A 103 -1.37 -0.43 23.15
C GLY A 103 -1.17 -1.21 21.84
N GLU A 104 -2.06 -1.03 20.86
CA GLU A 104 -1.91 -1.54 19.48
C GLU A 104 -0.59 -1.10 18.87
N GLN A 105 -0.11 -1.85 17.88
CA GLN A 105 1.23 -1.71 17.33
C GLN A 105 1.16 -1.35 15.85
N LEU A 106 2.14 -0.58 15.40
CA LEU A 106 2.36 -0.24 14.01
C LEU A 106 3.85 -0.39 13.71
N ILE A 107 4.19 -1.09 12.65
CA ILE A 107 5.52 -1.07 12.04
C ILE A 107 5.36 -0.33 10.72
N PHE A 108 6.17 0.70 10.49
CA PHE A 108 6.00 1.62 9.37
C PHE A 108 7.34 1.95 8.74
N SER A 109 7.37 2.01 7.41
CA SER A 109 8.54 2.38 6.63
C SER A 109 8.13 3.09 5.35
N ILE A 110 8.93 4.07 4.94
CA ILE A 110 8.77 4.83 3.71
C ILE A 110 10.00 4.61 2.84
N SER A 111 9.79 4.37 1.55
CA SER A 111 10.85 4.32 0.56
C SER A 111 10.54 5.25 -0.61
N TYR A 112 11.59 5.91 -1.11
CA TYR A 112 11.55 6.79 -2.28
C TYR A 112 12.47 6.27 -3.40
N LYS A 113 12.89 5.00 -3.32
CA LYS A 113 13.91 4.42 -4.21
C LYS A 113 13.31 3.78 -5.45
N GLU A 114 12.08 3.29 -5.35
CA GLU A 114 11.44 2.47 -6.38
C GLU A 114 10.84 3.32 -7.50
N PHE A 115 10.30 4.49 -7.15
CA PHE A 115 9.41 5.29 -7.99
C PHE A 115 9.63 6.79 -7.74
N ASN A 116 9.19 7.65 -8.66
CA ASN A 116 9.05 9.08 -8.37
C ASN A 116 7.85 9.39 -7.44
N SER A 117 7.59 8.52 -6.48
CA SER A 117 6.52 8.60 -5.48
C SER A 117 7.03 8.03 -4.14
N ALA A 118 6.20 8.05 -3.10
CA ALA A 118 6.53 7.43 -1.83
C ALA A 118 5.88 6.04 -1.75
N THR A 119 6.68 5.00 -1.56
CA THR A 119 6.19 3.65 -1.25
C THR A 119 6.10 3.48 0.26
N ILE A 120 4.88 3.34 0.75
CA ILE A 120 4.55 3.11 2.14
C ILE A 120 4.42 1.61 2.38
N ARG A 121 5.07 1.12 3.43
CA ARG A 121 4.91 -0.25 3.91
C ARG A 121 4.56 -0.21 5.38
N LEU A 122 3.50 -0.93 5.75
CA LEU A 122 3.09 -1.02 7.15
C LEU A 122 2.62 -2.41 7.56
N VAL A 123 2.79 -2.72 8.84
CA VAL A 123 2.14 -3.84 9.53
C VAL A 123 1.45 -3.27 10.78
N THR A 124 0.15 -3.49 10.94
CA THR A 124 -0.61 -2.96 12.08
C THR A 124 -1.70 -3.92 12.53
N ASN A 125 -1.98 -3.95 13.84
CA ASN A 125 -3.17 -4.59 14.39
C ASN A 125 -4.26 -3.58 14.80
N SER A 126 -4.04 -2.29 14.52
CA SER A 126 -5.01 -1.24 14.82
C SER A 126 -6.06 -1.13 13.73
N SER A 127 -7.29 -1.56 14.04
CA SER A 127 -8.42 -1.44 13.12
C SER A 127 -8.79 0.01 12.86
N GLU A 128 -8.66 0.86 13.88
CA GLU A 128 -8.87 2.30 13.80
C GLU A 128 -7.96 2.94 12.74
N LEU A 129 -6.67 2.61 12.74
CA LEU A 129 -5.73 3.13 11.74
C LEU A 129 -6.13 2.68 10.33
N LEU A 130 -6.52 1.42 10.14
CA LEU A 130 -6.93 0.89 8.83
C LEU A 130 -8.18 1.61 8.31
N SER A 131 -9.18 1.86 9.16
CA SER A 131 -10.36 2.63 8.81
C SER A 131 -9.99 4.06 8.44
N LEU A 132 -9.16 4.72 9.25
CA LEU A 132 -8.72 6.10 9.03
C LEU A 132 -7.96 6.27 7.70
N LEU A 133 -7.04 5.34 7.38
CA LEU A 133 -6.33 5.33 6.10
C LEU A 133 -7.28 5.13 4.92
N SER A 134 -8.32 4.30 5.09
CA SER A 134 -9.36 4.09 4.07
C SER A 134 -10.21 5.34 3.86
N GLU A 135 -10.44 6.14 4.91
CA GLU A 135 -11.22 7.38 4.85
C GLU A 135 -10.43 8.57 4.29
N THR A 136 -9.10 8.57 4.41
CA THR A 136 -8.19 9.65 3.99
C THR A 136 -8.17 9.87 2.46
N LYS A 137 -8.84 9.00 1.68
CA LYS A 137 -8.90 9.05 0.21
C LYS A 137 -7.51 9.10 -0.44
N ILE A 138 -6.59 8.30 0.09
CA ILE A 138 -5.24 8.14 -0.45
C ILE A 138 -5.34 7.71 -1.92
N ALA A 139 -4.59 8.38 -2.78
CA ALA A 139 -4.57 8.12 -4.21
C ALA A 139 -3.20 7.62 -4.66
N ALA A 140 -3.16 6.54 -5.46
CA ALA A 140 -1.94 6.17 -6.16
C ALA A 140 -1.61 7.27 -7.19
N PRO A 141 -0.38 7.79 -7.23
CA PRO A 141 0.02 8.73 -8.27
C PRO A 141 -0.11 8.12 -9.67
N PRO A 142 -0.43 8.91 -10.69
CA PRO A 142 -0.60 8.37 -12.03
C PRO A 142 0.75 8.01 -12.68
N PRO A 143 0.80 7.05 -13.62
CA PRO A 143 2.04 6.58 -14.23
C PRO A 143 2.90 7.69 -14.86
N TRP A 144 2.29 8.70 -15.48
CA TRP A 144 2.99 9.83 -16.12
C TRP A 144 3.68 10.79 -15.14
N LEU A 145 3.35 10.74 -13.85
CA LEU A 145 4.09 11.48 -12.82
C LEU A 145 5.14 10.60 -12.13
N VAL A 146 4.92 9.29 -12.15
CA VAL A 146 5.79 8.30 -11.49
C VAL A 146 7.01 7.97 -12.33
N PHE A 147 6.86 7.99 -13.65
CA PHE A 147 7.90 7.65 -14.61
C PHE A 147 8.04 8.75 -15.67
N ASP A 148 9.24 9.30 -15.78
CA ASP A 148 9.55 10.31 -16.79
C ASP A 148 9.37 9.76 -18.20
N GLY A 149 8.66 10.51 -19.04
CA GLY A 149 8.42 10.14 -20.44
C GLY A 149 7.45 8.98 -20.65
N TYR A 150 6.71 8.57 -19.62
CA TYR A 150 5.68 7.55 -19.77
C TYR A 150 4.49 8.08 -20.58
N GLU A 151 4.26 7.50 -21.76
CA GLU A 151 3.19 7.89 -22.67
C GLU A 151 1.88 7.12 -22.43
N ALA A 152 0.74 7.77 -22.69
CA ALA A 152 -0.59 7.16 -22.57
C ALA A 152 -0.78 5.93 -23.47
N SER A 153 -0.09 5.88 -24.60
CA SER A 153 -0.14 4.78 -25.57
C SER A 153 0.48 3.47 -25.05
N TRP A 154 1.30 3.53 -24.00
CA TRP A 154 1.95 2.35 -23.41
C TRP A 154 1.06 1.67 -22.35
N TRP A 155 0.06 2.40 -21.86
CA TRP A 155 -0.93 1.87 -20.92
C TRP A 155 -1.75 0.73 -21.58
N GLY A 156 -2.00 -0.34 -20.82
CA GLY A 156 -2.67 -1.54 -21.31
C GLY A 156 -1.81 -2.47 -22.19
N GLY A 157 -0.54 -2.11 -22.44
CA GLY A 157 0.43 -2.98 -23.13
C GLY A 157 1.17 -3.95 -22.21
N ASP A 158 1.95 -4.87 -22.80
CA ASP A 158 2.80 -5.85 -22.08
C ASP A 158 4.07 -5.19 -21.48
N MET A 159 3.87 -4.28 -20.53
CA MET A 159 4.97 -3.59 -19.88
C MET A 159 5.71 -4.50 -18.89
N GLN A 160 7.04 -4.42 -18.92
CA GLN A 160 7.92 -5.20 -18.05
C GLN A 160 8.72 -4.30 -17.11
N GLY A 161 9.32 -4.91 -16.08
CA GLY A 161 10.15 -4.19 -15.12
C GLY A 161 9.34 -3.30 -14.17
N ALA A 162 9.92 -2.15 -13.77
CA ALA A 162 9.34 -1.28 -12.75
C ALA A 162 7.98 -0.68 -13.16
N GLN A 163 7.79 -0.36 -14.44
CA GLN A 163 6.55 0.20 -14.98
C GLN A 163 5.40 -0.82 -14.93
N GLY A 164 5.62 -2.03 -15.47
CA GLY A 164 4.63 -3.10 -15.39
C GLY A 164 4.31 -3.47 -13.93
N PHE A 165 5.34 -3.59 -13.09
CA PHE A 165 5.12 -3.84 -11.66
C PHE A 165 4.28 -2.75 -10.99
N TYR A 166 4.54 -1.47 -11.28
CA TYR A 166 3.77 -0.35 -10.72
C TYR A 166 2.31 -0.38 -11.14
N ASN A 167 2.07 -0.59 -12.43
CA ASN A 167 0.73 -0.66 -13.00
C ASN A 167 -0.06 -1.79 -12.35
N ASP A 168 0.48 -3.00 -12.37
CA ASP A 168 -0.23 -4.21 -11.94
C ASP A 168 -0.49 -4.24 -10.43
N ASN A 169 0.44 -3.72 -9.63
CA ASN A 169 0.40 -3.90 -8.17
C ASN A 169 -0.10 -2.68 -7.41
N TYR A 170 -0.05 -1.49 -8.01
CA TYR A 170 -0.44 -0.25 -7.33
C TYR A 170 -1.50 0.53 -8.08
N PHE A 171 -1.19 0.98 -9.29
CA PHE A 171 -2.04 1.96 -9.96
C PHE A 171 -3.32 1.33 -10.52
N PHE A 172 -3.25 0.19 -11.19
CA PHE A 172 -4.44 -0.46 -11.74
C PHE A 172 -5.45 -0.88 -10.66
N PRO A 173 -5.06 -1.59 -9.57
CA PRO A 173 -6.00 -1.93 -8.50
C PRO A 173 -6.65 -0.71 -7.84
N PHE A 174 -5.89 0.39 -7.68
CA PHE A 174 -6.44 1.65 -7.19
C PHE A 174 -7.45 2.23 -8.19
N PHE A 175 -7.04 2.39 -9.44
CA PHE A 175 -7.80 3.13 -10.44
C PHE A 175 -9.09 2.41 -10.86
N SER A 176 -9.05 1.09 -11.03
CA SER A 176 -10.23 0.28 -11.35
C SER A 176 -11.25 0.24 -10.21
N SER A 177 -10.83 0.53 -8.98
CA SER A 177 -11.74 0.64 -7.84
C SER A 177 -12.52 1.94 -7.77
N LEU A 178 -12.14 2.96 -8.55
CA LEU A 178 -12.78 4.27 -8.51
C LEU A 178 -14.12 4.26 -9.26
N SER A 179 -15.13 4.86 -8.64
CA SER A 179 -16.38 5.18 -9.34
C SER A 179 -16.15 6.21 -10.46
N PRO A 180 -17.06 6.34 -11.45
CA PRO A 180 -16.91 7.33 -12.52
C PRO A 180 -16.73 8.78 -12.03
N ALA A 181 -17.41 9.15 -10.94
CA ALA A 181 -17.27 10.47 -10.33
C ALA A 181 -15.88 10.65 -9.68
N GLU A 182 -15.34 9.60 -9.04
CA GLU A 182 -14.00 9.62 -8.47
C GLU A 182 -12.91 9.65 -9.54
N ARG A 183 -13.09 8.95 -10.66
CA ARG A 183 -12.18 9.05 -11.82
C ARG A 183 -12.14 10.47 -12.39
N THR A 184 -13.31 11.10 -12.54
CA THR A 184 -13.39 12.51 -12.99
C THR A 184 -12.62 13.44 -12.04
N ALA A 185 -12.79 13.28 -10.73
CA ALA A 185 -12.03 14.05 -9.74
C ALA A 185 -10.52 13.75 -9.78
N TYR A 186 -10.15 12.49 -10.02
CA TYR A 186 -8.76 12.05 -10.15
C TYR A 186 -8.07 12.71 -11.37
N TYR A 187 -8.74 12.74 -12.53
CA TYR A 187 -8.22 13.41 -13.73
C TYR A 187 -7.99 14.90 -13.49
N ALA A 188 -8.94 15.58 -12.85
CA ALA A 188 -8.81 16.99 -12.51
C ALA A 188 -7.65 17.23 -11.52
N ARG A 189 -7.53 16.39 -10.49
CA ARG A 189 -6.46 16.47 -9.48
C ARG A 189 -5.07 16.38 -10.12
N TYR A 190 -4.89 15.49 -11.09
CA TYR A 190 -3.59 15.24 -11.72
C TYR A 190 -3.41 15.89 -13.10
N SER A 191 -4.34 16.76 -13.50
CA SER A 191 -4.31 17.42 -14.81
C SER A 191 -4.09 16.43 -15.97
N ALA A 192 -4.84 15.32 -15.95
CA ALA A 192 -4.70 14.28 -16.97
C ALA A 192 -5.03 14.85 -18.36
N SER A 193 -4.20 14.54 -19.35
CA SER A 193 -4.48 14.92 -20.74
C SER A 193 -5.63 14.09 -21.31
N GLU A 194 -6.26 14.59 -22.36
CA GLU A 194 -7.31 13.85 -23.10
C GLU A 194 -6.81 12.46 -23.57
N GLU A 195 -5.53 12.35 -23.96
CA GLU A 195 -4.91 11.09 -24.35
C GLU A 195 -4.87 10.09 -23.20
N TRP A 196 -4.49 10.54 -22.00
CA TRP A 196 -4.47 9.72 -20.80
C TRP A 196 -5.86 9.30 -20.37
N ILE A 197 -6.82 10.23 -20.34
CA ILE A 197 -8.21 9.93 -20.00
C ILE A 197 -8.76 8.86 -20.94
N ARG A 198 -8.56 9.04 -22.26
CA ARG A 198 -9.01 8.06 -23.25
C ARG A 198 -8.37 6.70 -23.06
N SER A 199 -7.06 6.64 -22.85
CA SER A 199 -6.35 5.36 -22.70
C SER A 199 -6.79 4.59 -21.44
N LEU A 200 -6.97 5.31 -20.33
CA LEU A 200 -7.42 4.73 -19.07
C LEU A 200 -8.85 4.19 -19.15
N GLU A 201 -9.80 4.96 -19.70
CA GLU A 201 -11.20 4.50 -19.82
C GLU A 201 -11.33 3.35 -20.83
N LEU A 202 -10.60 3.38 -21.95
CA LEU A 202 -10.61 2.26 -22.92
C LEU A 202 -10.17 0.93 -22.31
N THR A 203 -9.24 0.96 -21.36
CA THR A 203 -8.73 -0.25 -20.72
C THR A 203 -9.74 -0.83 -19.72
N LEU A 204 -10.51 0.02 -19.04
CA LEU A 204 -11.56 -0.43 -18.12
C LEU A 204 -12.74 -1.08 -18.84
N ASP A 205 -13.05 -0.64 -20.07
CA ASP A 205 -14.13 -1.21 -20.88
C ASP A 205 -13.79 -2.60 -21.47
N LEU A 206 -12.52 -3.01 -21.41
CA LEU A 206 -12.02 -4.28 -21.98
C LEU A 206 -11.91 -5.42 -20.95
N GLU A 207 -12.12 -5.15 -19.66
CA GLU A 207 -12.14 -6.14 -18.56
C GLU A 207 -13.56 -6.52 -18.11
#